data_AF-A0A9Y2D6Y3-F1
#
_entry.id   AF-A0A9Y2D6Y3-F1
#
_cell.length_a   1.000
_cell.length_b   1.000
_cell.length_c   1.000
_cell.angle_alpha   90.00
_cell.angle_beta   90.00
_cell.angle_gamma   90.00
#
_symmetry.space_group_name_H-M   'P 1'
#
loop_
_entity.id
_entity.type
_entity.pdbx_description
1 polymer ?
#
loop_
_entity_poly.entity_id
_entity_poly.type
_entity_poly.pdbx_seq_one_letter_code
_entity_poly.pdbx_strand_id
1 'polypeptide(L)'
;MFETLITKLKGATRLWPCLLLAIITTAAVGVVYPQQIGLLIWSLTKIFWAVYLAYWLDRWVFWYARPGDYTCHSAKGLDSISLLMLRRAILMAAIAIAVGLGV
;
A
#
# COMPACT_ATOMS: atom_id res chain seq x y z
N MET A 1 -4.98 -4.41 -26.78
CA MET A 1 -4.22 -3.42 -25.99
C MET A 1 -5.11 -2.65 -24.99
N PHE A 2 -6.33 -2.25 -25.36
CA PHE A 2 -7.27 -1.58 -24.45
C PHE A 2 -7.83 -2.53 -23.37
N GLU A 3 -8.22 -3.75 -23.75
CA GLU A 3 -8.72 -4.80 -22.83
C GLU A 3 -7.70 -5.25 -21.78
N THR A 4 -6.41 -5.30 -22.14
CA THR A 4 -5.31 -5.58 -21.20
C THR A 4 -5.10 -4.45 -20.20
N LEU A 5 -5.42 -3.22 -20.58
CA LEU A 5 -5.36 -2.04 -19.72
C LEU A 5 -6.52 -2.03 -18.73
N ILE A 6 -7.74 -2.35 -19.20
CA ILE A 6 -8.95 -2.47 -18.37
C ILE A 6 -8.84 -3.59 -17.34
N THR A 7 -8.28 -4.75 -17.71
CA THR A 7 -8.05 -5.87 -16.77
C THR A 7 -6.97 -5.55 -15.74
N LYS A 8 -5.87 -4.86 -16.12
CA LYS A 8 -4.90 -4.34 -15.14
C LYS A 8 -5.48 -3.26 -14.24
N LEU A 9 -6.34 -2.38 -14.77
CA LEU A 9 -7.10 -1.39 -14.00
C LEU A 9 -8.07 -2.05 -13.02
N LYS A 10 -8.79 -3.12 -13.42
CA LYS A 10 -9.63 -3.91 -12.53
C LYS A 10 -8.86 -4.59 -11.38
N GLY A 11 -7.57 -4.89 -11.58
CA GLY A 11 -6.67 -5.32 -10.50
C GLY A 11 -6.29 -4.17 -9.56
N ALA A 12 -6.05 -2.99 -10.10
CA ALA A 12 -5.73 -1.77 -9.35
C ALA A 12 -6.95 -1.16 -8.62
N THR A 13 -8.18 -1.45 -9.07
CA THR A 13 -9.42 -0.92 -8.48
C THR A 13 -9.77 -1.50 -7.11
N ARG A 14 -9.03 -2.50 -6.58
CA ARG A 14 -9.21 -2.97 -5.20
C ARG A 14 -8.88 -1.92 -4.14
N LEU A 15 -8.09 -0.89 -4.48
CA LEU A 15 -7.77 0.22 -3.58
C LEU A 15 -8.74 1.41 -3.69
N TRP A 16 -9.67 1.39 -4.65
CA TRP A 16 -10.60 2.49 -4.90
C TRP A 16 -11.44 2.90 -3.67
N PRO A 17 -11.94 1.96 -2.83
CA PRO A 17 -12.71 2.34 -1.65
C PRO A 17 -11.87 3.13 -0.63
N CYS A 18 -10.61 2.72 -0.41
CA CYS A 18 -9.70 3.42 0.50
C CYS A 18 -9.30 4.81 -0.02
N LEU A 19 -9.12 4.93 -1.34
CA LEU A 19 -8.82 6.21 -1.98
C LEU A 19 -10.01 7.17 -1.89
N LEU A 20 -11.23 6.66 -2.12
CA LEU A 20 -12.46 7.44 -2.01
C LEU A 20 -12.70 7.92 -0.57
N LEU A 21 -12.47 7.05 0.42
CA LEU A 21 -12.56 7.41 1.84
C LEU A 21 -11.52 8.47 2.22
N ALA A 22 -10.28 8.34 1.76
CA ALA A 22 -9.22 9.31 1.99
C ALA A 22 -9.53 10.70 1.39
N ILE A 23 -10.12 10.73 0.18
CA ILE A 23 -10.55 11.99 -0.44
C ILE A 23 -11.66 12.65 0.38
N ILE A 24 -12.67 11.88 0.81
CA ILE A 24 -13.79 12.41 1.60
C ILE A 24 -13.29 12.98 2.92
N THR A 25 -12.44 12.24 3.64
CA THR A 25 -11.90 12.72 4.93
C THR A 25 -11.02 13.95 4.74
N THR A 26 -10.20 14.00 3.68
CA THR A 26 -9.34 15.16 3.40
C THR A 26 -10.18 16.39 3.03
N ALA A 27 -11.24 16.22 2.23
CA ALA A 27 -12.15 17.30 1.87
C ALA A 27 -12.93 17.82 3.09
N ALA A 28 -13.39 16.93 3.96
CA ALA A 28 -14.09 17.32 5.20
C ALA A 28 -13.19 18.15 6.12
N VAL A 29 -11.91 17.77 6.31
CA VAL A 29 -10.99 18.55 7.16
C VAL A 29 -10.64 19.89 6.50
N GLY A 30 -10.50 19.94 5.17
CA GLY A 30 -10.24 21.19 4.44
C GLY A 30 -11.35 22.24 4.58
N VAL A 31 -12.61 21.81 4.72
CA VAL A 31 -13.76 22.71 4.94
C VAL A 31 -13.85 23.18 6.40
N VAL A 32 -13.56 22.30 7.37
CA VAL A 32 -13.72 22.63 8.81
C VAL A 32 -12.53 23.44 9.34
N TYR A 33 -11.31 23.19 8.87
CA TYR A 33 -10.08 23.83 9.36
C TYR A 33 -9.17 24.27 8.20
N PRO A 34 -9.49 25.37 7.48
CA PRO A 34 -8.74 25.80 6.30
C PRO A 34 -7.27 26.13 6.58
N GLN A 35 -6.96 26.55 7.81
CA GLN A 35 -5.58 26.84 8.24
C GLN A 35 -4.72 25.58 8.40
N GLN A 36 -5.33 24.40 8.56
CA GLN A 36 -4.63 23.12 8.78
C GLN A 36 -4.40 22.34 7.48
N ILE A 37 -4.85 22.86 6.33
CA ILE A 37 -4.65 22.22 5.02
C ILE A 37 -3.16 21.97 4.74
N GLY A 38 -2.29 22.91 5.12
CA GLY A 38 -0.83 22.73 4.98
C GLY A 38 -0.29 21.58 5.84
N LEU A 39 -0.79 21.41 7.07
CA LEU A 39 -0.40 20.33 7.97
C LEU A 39 -0.90 18.95 7.50
N LEU A 40 -2.09 18.92 6.89
CA LEU A 40 -2.65 17.72 6.27
C LEU A 40 -1.85 17.30 5.04
N ILE A 41 -1.49 18.24 4.17
CA ILE A 41 -0.63 17.99 3.01
C ILE A 41 0.74 17.47 3.48
N TRP A 42 1.34 18.10 4.48
CA TRP A 42 2.59 17.62 5.08
C TRP A 42 2.47 16.18 5.60
N SER A 43 1.40 15.87 6.33
CA SER A 43 1.16 14.53 6.88
C SER A 43 0.90 13.49 5.78
N LEU A 44 0.15 13.86 4.74
CA LEU A 44 -0.09 13.02 3.56
C LEU A 44 1.21 12.72 2.83
N THR A 45 2.08 13.71 2.63
CA THR A 45 3.40 13.53 2.01
C THR A 45 4.21 12.47 2.76
N LYS A 46 4.24 12.52 4.10
CA LYS A 46 4.94 11.51 4.92
C LYS A 46 4.37 10.11 4.74
N ILE A 47 3.05 9.97 4.69
CA ILE A 47 2.37 8.68 4.45
C ILE A 47 2.72 8.14 3.05
N PHE A 48 2.66 8.97 2.01
CA PHE A 48 2.99 8.53 0.65
C PHE A 48 4.46 8.10 0.51
N TRP A 49 5.38 8.85 1.10
CA TRP A 49 6.80 8.48 1.13
C TRP A 49 7.03 7.17 1.86
N ALA A 50 6.33 6.95 2.97
CA ALA A 50 6.45 5.70 3.72
C ALA A 50 5.88 4.49 2.96
N VAL A 51 4.72 4.63 2.30
CA VAL A 51 4.17 3.56 1.45
C VAL A 51 5.11 3.26 0.28
N TYR A 52 5.69 4.29 -0.33
CA TYR A 52 6.68 4.14 -1.39
C TYR A 52 7.91 3.39 -0.88
N LEU A 53 8.48 3.80 0.26
CA LEU A 53 9.61 3.12 0.89
C LEU A 53 9.28 1.69 1.29
N ALA A 54 8.09 1.41 1.83
CA ALA A 54 7.65 0.06 2.18
C ALA A 54 7.63 -0.89 0.98
N TYR A 55 7.08 -0.42 -0.13
CA TYR A 55 7.04 -1.18 -1.37
C TYR A 55 8.44 -1.45 -1.94
N TRP A 56 9.31 -0.43 -1.93
CA TRP A 56 10.68 -0.59 -2.40
C TRP A 56 11.51 -1.46 -1.46
N LEU A 57 11.39 -1.30 -0.15
CA LEU A 57 12.10 -2.09 0.85
C LEU A 57 11.77 -3.59 0.70
N ASP A 58 10.49 -3.94 0.52
CA ASP A 58 10.08 -5.32 0.24
C ASP A 58 10.78 -5.86 -1.03
N ARG A 59 10.96 -5.03 -2.05
CA ARG A 59 11.58 -5.40 -3.33
C ARG A 59 13.12 -5.47 -3.26
N TRP A 60 13.76 -4.65 -2.43
CA TRP A 60 15.21 -4.65 -2.22
C TRP A 60 15.66 -5.81 -1.32
N VAL A 61 14.99 -5.99 -0.17
CA VAL A 61 15.38 -7.02 0.80
C VAL A 61 15.10 -8.43 0.28
N PHE A 62 14.05 -8.59 -0.53
CA PHE A 62 13.59 -9.91 -0.99
C PHE A 62 13.50 -10.01 -2.51
N TRP A 63 14.57 -9.60 -3.20
CA TRP A 63 14.66 -9.69 -4.66
C TRP A 63 14.44 -11.12 -5.19
N TYR A 64 14.85 -12.14 -4.43
CA TYR A 64 14.78 -13.56 -4.81
C TYR A 64 13.45 -14.25 -4.47
N ALA A 65 12.59 -13.64 -3.64
CA ALA A 65 11.42 -14.31 -3.07
C ALA A 65 10.13 -13.53 -3.29
N ARG A 66 9.82 -13.30 -4.57
CA ARG A 66 8.63 -12.57 -4.99
C ARG A 66 7.40 -13.47 -5.04
N PRO A 67 6.30 -13.12 -4.34
CA PRO A 67 5.07 -13.91 -4.38
C PRO A 67 4.50 -14.14 -5.79
N GLY A 68 4.76 -13.22 -6.72
CA GLY A 68 4.29 -13.33 -8.11
C GLY A 68 5.15 -14.23 -9.00
N ASP A 69 6.37 -14.56 -8.58
CA ASP A 69 7.29 -15.41 -9.35
C ASP A 69 7.12 -16.90 -8.95
N TYR A 70 6.38 -17.18 -7.87
CA TYR A 70 6.06 -18.54 -7.43
C TYR A 70 4.71 -18.99 -7.99
N THR A 71 4.73 -19.90 -8.96
CA THR A 71 3.55 -20.64 -9.42
C THR A 71 3.57 -22.05 -8.83
N CYS A 72 2.89 -22.26 -7.69
CA CYS A 72 2.83 -23.59 -7.09
C CYS A 72 1.51 -24.29 -7.43
N HIS A 73 1.60 -25.49 -8.03
CA HIS A 73 0.44 -26.35 -8.29
C HIS A 73 0.20 -27.40 -7.19
N SER A 74 0.99 -27.37 -6.10
CA SER A 74 0.99 -28.36 -5.01
C SER A 74 0.61 -27.72 -3.67
N ALA A 75 -0.14 -28.46 -2.84
CA ALA A 75 -0.68 -27.99 -1.55
C ALA A 75 0.40 -27.43 -0.60
N LYS A 76 1.59 -28.04 -0.54
CA LYS A 76 2.71 -27.54 0.28
C LYS A 76 3.29 -26.21 -0.19
N GLY A 77 3.10 -25.86 -1.47
CA GLY A 77 3.55 -24.58 -2.02
C GLY A 77 2.65 -23.41 -1.60
N LEU A 78 1.36 -23.66 -1.32
CA LEU A 78 0.44 -22.62 -0.87
C LEU A 78 0.83 -22.08 0.51
N ASP A 79 1.31 -22.93 1.42
CA ASP A 79 1.77 -22.53 2.75
C ASP A 79 2.95 -21.56 2.65
N SER A 80 3.90 -21.83 1.75
CA SER A 80 5.04 -20.94 1.48
C SER A 80 4.61 -19.57 0.94
N ILE A 81 3.58 -19.52 0.07
CA ILE A 81 3.01 -18.26 -0.42
C ILE A 81 2.36 -17.47 0.72
N SER A 82 1.66 -18.14 1.63
CA SER A 82 1.02 -17.50 2.78
C SER A 82 2.05 -16.84 3.72
N LEU A 83 3.19 -17.49 3.95
CA LEU A 83 4.31 -16.93 4.72
C LEU A 83 4.96 -15.71 4.04
N LEU A 84 5.10 -15.74 2.71
CA LEU A 84 5.60 -14.61 1.93
C LEU A 84 4.65 -13.40 1.98
N MET A 85 3.35 -13.66 1.94
CA MET A 85 2.30 -12.64 2.10
C MET A 85 2.31 -12.05 3.52
N LEU A 86 2.48 -12.89 4.56
CA LEU A 86 2.58 -12.46 5.94
C LEU A 86 3.76 -11.52 6.17
N ARG A 87 4.94 -11.84 5.61
CA ARG A 87 6.12 -10.97 5.68
C ARG A 87 5.86 -9.58 5.12
N ARG A 88 5.23 -9.49 3.94
CA ARG A 88 4.89 -8.20 3.32
C ARG A 88 3.88 -7.44 4.17
N ALA A 89 2.91 -8.12 4.79
CA ALA A 89 1.97 -7.50 5.71
C ALA A 89 2.67 -6.92 6.96
N ILE A 90 3.64 -7.65 7.53
CA ILE A 90 4.41 -7.18 8.71
C ILE A 90 5.24 -5.94 8.37
N LEU A 91 5.91 -5.90 7.21
CA LEU A 91 6.67 -4.70 6.79
C LEU A 91 5.76 -3.48 6.60
N MET A 92 4.60 -3.68 5.98
CA MET A 92 3.60 -2.62 5.81
C MET A 92 3.06 -2.12 7.16
N ALA A 93 2.77 -3.04 8.09
CA ALA A 93 2.32 -2.69 9.44
C ALA A 93 3.39 -1.94 10.23
N ALA A 94 4.64 -2.39 10.21
CA ALA A 94 5.75 -1.72 10.90
C ALA A 94 5.96 -0.29 10.41
N ILE A 95 5.87 -0.08 9.09
CA ILE A 95 6.02 1.25 8.49
C ILE A 95 4.81 2.13 8.78
N ALA A 96 3.59 1.59 8.73
CA ALA A 96 2.38 2.31 9.12
C ALA A 96 2.43 2.78 10.59
N ILE A 97 2.92 1.92 11.49
CA ILE A 97 3.11 2.25 12.91
C ILE A 97 4.19 3.33 13.07
N ALA A 98 5.32 3.21 12.36
CA ALA A 98 6.39 4.21 12.42
C ALA A 98 5.90 5.61 11.98
N VAL A 99 5.12 5.69 10.91
CA VAL A 99 4.51 6.96 10.45
C VAL A 99 3.45 7.46 11.42
N GLY A 100 2.61 6.57 11.95
CA GLY A 100 1.57 6.92 12.92
C GLY A 100 2.13 7.47 14.24
N LEU A 101 3.34 7.06 14.62
CA LEU A 101 4.05 7.54 15.81
C LEU A 101 4.74 8.91 15.62
N GLY A 102 4.68 9.49 14.42
CA GLY A 102 5.04 10.90 14.21
C GLY A 102 6.49 11.18 13.83
N VAL A 103 7.15 10.29 13.08
CA VAL A 103 8.24 10.74 12.18
C VAL A 103 7.72 11.78 11.18
#